data_AF-A0A2J8MMG8-F1
#
_entry.id   AF-A0A2J8MMG8-F1
#
_cell.length_a   1.000
_cell.length_b   1.000
_cell.length_c   1.000
_cell.angle_alpha   90.00
_cell.angle_beta   90.00
_cell.angle_gamma   90.00
#
_symmetry.space_group_name_H-M   'P 1'
#
loop_
_entity.id
_entity.type
_entity.pdbx_description
1 polymer ?
#
loop_
_entity_poly.entity_id
_entity_poly.type
_entity_poly.pdbx_seq_one_letter_code
_entity_poly.pdbx_strand_id
1 'polypeptide(L)'
;MADVAGPSRPGAAAFWSRDFSDEEQSVVYVPGISAEGNVRSRHKLMSPKADVKLKTSRVTDASISVESLKGTGDSVDEQNSCRGEIKSASLKDLCLEDKRRIANLIKELARVSEEKEVTEERLKAEQESFEKKIRQLEEQNELIIKEREDILLKIFFFNVQEV
;
A
#
# COMPACT_ATOMS: atom_id res chain seq x y z
N MET A 1 -4.04 -35.34 47.92
CA MET A 1 -2.94 -34.45 48.34
C MET A 1 -1.82 -34.66 47.32
N ALA A 2 -1.86 -33.93 46.18
CA ALA A 2 -0.92 -32.85 45.81
C ALA A 2 0.55 -33.37 45.73
N ASP A 3 1.29 -33.29 44.63
CA ASP A 3 1.47 -32.15 43.72
C ASP A 3 1.83 -32.54 42.28
N VAL A 4 1.43 -31.65 41.37
CA VAL A 4 1.69 -31.63 39.92
C VAL A 4 3.00 -30.88 39.66
N ALA A 5 3.90 -31.46 38.88
CA ALA A 5 4.99 -30.74 38.23
C ALA A 5 4.96 -31.05 36.73
N GLY A 6 4.33 -30.16 35.96
CA GLY A 6 4.28 -30.24 34.50
C GLY A 6 5.59 -29.77 33.85
N PRO A 7 5.89 -30.22 32.61
CA PRO A 7 7.01 -29.68 31.84
C PRO A 7 6.76 -28.22 31.44
N SER A 8 7.77 -27.40 31.68
CA SER A 8 7.84 -25.99 31.31
C SER A 8 7.78 -25.79 29.79
N ARG A 9 6.87 -24.92 29.33
CA ARG A 9 6.75 -24.45 27.95
C ARG A 9 7.95 -23.59 27.54
N PRO A 10 8.54 -23.81 26.35
CA PRO A 10 9.27 -22.77 25.65
C PRO A 10 8.31 -21.84 24.88
N GLY A 11 8.40 -20.55 25.20
CA GLY A 11 8.40 -19.43 24.26
C GLY A 11 7.28 -19.34 23.21
N ALA A 12 6.41 -18.34 23.39
CA ALA A 12 5.39 -17.89 22.46
C ALA A 12 5.89 -17.72 21.01
N ALA A 13 5.54 -18.66 20.14
CA ALA A 13 5.44 -18.41 18.71
C ALA A 13 4.01 -17.93 18.43
N ALA A 14 3.85 -16.67 17.99
CA ALA A 14 2.58 -16.19 17.48
C ALA A 14 2.25 -16.96 16.20
N PHE A 15 1.30 -17.90 16.32
CA PHE A 15 0.81 -18.70 15.20
C PHE A 15 -0.30 -17.89 14.52
N TRP A 16 0.03 -17.23 13.41
CA TRP A 16 -1.01 -16.71 12.53
C TRP A 16 -1.58 -17.90 11.78
N SER A 17 -2.84 -18.23 12.06
CA SER A 17 -3.60 -19.19 11.27
C SER A 17 -3.57 -18.70 9.82
N ARG A 18 -3.05 -19.55 8.92
CA ARG A 18 -3.22 -19.36 7.49
C ARG A 18 -4.67 -19.72 7.20
N ASP A 19 -5.55 -18.72 7.26
CA ASP A 19 -6.98 -18.95 7.03
C ASP A 19 -7.17 -19.48 5.61
N PHE A 20 -7.57 -20.74 5.50
CA PHE A 20 -8.14 -21.29 4.27
C PHE A 20 -9.52 -20.63 4.10
N SER A 21 -9.82 -20.19 2.88
CA SER A 21 -11.11 -19.58 2.53
C SER A 21 -12.25 -20.54 2.90
N ASP A 22 -13.31 -20.01 3.52
CA ASP A 22 -14.51 -20.75 4.00
C ASP A 22 -15.18 -21.60 2.87
N GLU A 23 -14.91 -21.25 1.61
CA GLU A 23 -15.42 -21.93 0.42
C GLU A 23 -14.86 -23.35 0.18
N GLU A 24 -13.83 -23.78 0.92
CA GLU A 24 -13.21 -25.11 0.77
C GLU A 24 -13.47 -26.06 1.96
N GLN A 25 -14.19 -25.61 3.00
CA GLN A 25 -14.48 -26.41 4.18
C GLN A 25 -15.82 -27.14 4.06
N SER A 26 -15.80 -28.47 4.24
CA SER A 26 -17.01 -29.29 4.26
C SER A 26 -17.93 -28.87 5.40
N VAL A 27 -19.20 -28.58 5.12
CA VAL A 27 -20.18 -28.16 6.13
C VAL A 27 -20.44 -29.30 7.12
N VAL A 28 -19.83 -29.21 8.31
CA VAL A 28 -20.09 -30.12 9.44
C VAL A 28 -21.13 -29.46 10.35
N TYR A 29 -22.24 -30.16 10.60
CA TYR A 29 -23.30 -29.66 11.49
C TYR A 29 -22.82 -29.63 12.94
N VAL A 30 -22.66 -28.43 13.50
CA VAL A 30 -22.34 -28.21 14.91
C VAL A 30 -23.60 -27.70 15.63
N PRO A 31 -24.10 -28.39 16.67
CA PRO A 31 -25.23 -27.89 17.44
C PRO A 31 -24.94 -26.49 18.01
N GLY A 32 -25.77 -25.49 17.66
CA GLY A 32 -25.62 -24.10 18.11
C GLY A 32 -25.15 -23.12 17.03
N ILE A 33 -24.72 -23.58 15.84
CA ILE A 33 -24.54 -22.73 14.67
C ILE A 33 -25.75 -22.86 13.74
N SER A 34 -26.38 -21.74 13.40
CA SER A 34 -27.38 -21.70 12.35
C SER A 34 -26.68 -21.34 11.04
N ALA A 35 -26.94 -22.08 9.96
CA ALA A 35 -26.50 -21.73 8.61
C ALA A 35 -27.23 -20.50 8.05
N GLU A 36 -28.16 -19.91 8.81
CA GLU A 36 -28.86 -18.69 8.46
C GLU A 36 -27.89 -17.50 8.51
N GLY A 37 -27.25 -17.24 7.38
CA GLY A 37 -26.30 -16.15 7.20
C GLY A 37 -26.89 -14.79 7.56
N ASN A 38 -26.08 -13.96 8.20
CA ASN A 38 -26.39 -12.56 8.51
C ASN A 38 -26.59 -11.74 7.22
N VAL A 39 -27.83 -11.67 6.73
CA VAL A 39 -28.24 -10.79 5.62
C VAL A 39 -28.36 -9.33 6.09
N ARG A 40 -27.26 -8.72 6.52
CA ARG A 40 -27.20 -7.25 6.58
C ARG A 40 -27.15 -6.71 5.16
N SER A 41 -28.27 -6.15 4.70
CA SER A 41 -28.34 -5.48 3.40
C SER A 41 -27.36 -4.30 3.40
N ARG A 42 -26.33 -4.40 2.56
CA ARG A 42 -25.48 -3.25 2.25
C ARG A 42 -26.32 -2.32 1.36
N HIS A 43 -26.98 -1.35 1.98
CA HIS A 43 -27.58 -0.23 1.25
C HIS A 43 -26.46 0.52 0.50
N LYS A 44 -26.32 0.22 -0.79
CA LYS A 44 -25.49 0.99 -1.73
C LYS A 44 -26.25 2.28 -2.03
N LEU A 45 -25.70 3.43 -1.64
CA LEU A 45 -26.19 4.71 -2.16
C LEU A 45 -25.98 4.74 -3.68
N MET A 46 -27.08 4.87 -4.41
CA MET A 46 -27.07 5.11 -5.85
C MET A 46 -26.71 6.58 -6.09
N SER A 47 -25.60 6.83 -6.78
CA SER A 47 -25.32 8.14 -7.39
C SER A 47 -26.15 8.28 -8.68
N PRO A 48 -26.85 9.40 -8.90
CA PRO A 48 -27.47 9.69 -10.18
C PRO A 48 -26.38 10.02 -11.23
N LYS A 49 -26.36 9.26 -12.33
CA LYS A 49 -25.57 9.58 -13.52
C LYS A 49 -26.17 10.80 -14.20
N ALA A 50 -25.40 11.89 -14.29
CA ALA A 50 -25.65 12.95 -15.25
C ALA A 50 -24.86 12.64 -16.52
N ASP A 51 -25.59 12.42 -17.60
CA ASP A 51 -25.08 12.21 -18.95
C ASP A 51 -24.55 13.54 -19.49
N VAL A 52 -23.22 13.68 -19.58
CA VAL A 52 -22.59 14.81 -20.28
C VAL A 52 -21.73 14.28 -21.42
N LYS A 53 -22.36 14.34 -22.58
CA LYS A 53 -21.86 14.21 -23.94
C LYS A 53 -20.43 14.78 -24.11
N LEU A 54 -19.44 13.90 -24.19
CA LEU A 54 -18.07 14.25 -24.56
C LEU A 54 -18.02 14.63 -26.05
N LYS A 55 -17.72 15.90 -26.33
CA LYS A 55 -17.22 16.35 -27.63
C LYS A 55 -15.69 16.33 -27.59
N THR A 56 -15.11 15.48 -28.43
CA THR A 56 -13.68 15.41 -28.73
C THR A 56 -13.21 16.72 -29.36
N SER A 57 -12.13 17.30 -28.85
CA SER A 57 -11.24 18.14 -29.66
C SER A 57 -9.79 17.91 -29.25
N ARG A 58 -8.95 17.92 -30.28
CA ARG A 58 -7.61 17.37 -30.42
C ARG A 58 -6.57 18.50 -30.39
N VAL A 59 -5.32 18.17 -30.05
CA VAL A 59 -4.05 18.93 -30.31
C VAL A 59 -3.90 20.17 -29.39
N THR A 60 -2.79 20.43 -28.69
CA THR A 60 -1.42 20.63 -29.20
C THR A 60 -0.43 20.66 -28.03
N ASP A 61 0.75 20.07 -28.23
CA ASP A 61 1.91 20.19 -27.34
C ASP A 61 2.42 21.64 -27.27
N ALA A 62 2.61 22.16 -26.05
CA ALA A 62 3.37 23.39 -25.83
C ALA A 62 4.25 23.20 -24.58
N SER A 63 5.55 23.07 -24.84
CA SER A 63 6.65 23.07 -23.88
C SER A 63 6.60 24.29 -22.95
N ILE A 64 6.64 24.03 -21.64
CA ILE A 64 6.72 25.06 -20.61
C ILE A 64 8.18 25.52 -20.46
N SER A 65 8.46 26.74 -20.91
CA SER A 65 9.71 27.46 -20.65
C SER A 65 9.65 28.07 -19.25
N VAL A 66 10.60 27.74 -18.39
CA VAL A 66 10.74 28.31 -17.05
C VAL A 66 11.51 29.63 -17.14
N GLU A 67 10.80 30.76 -17.11
CA GLU A 67 11.41 32.08 -17.02
C GLU A 67 11.50 32.54 -15.56
N SER A 68 12.72 32.87 -15.15
CA SER A 68 13.11 33.32 -13.82
C SER A 68 12.54 34.71 -13.53
N LEU A 69 11.71 34.83 -12.49
CA LEU A 69 11.24 36.13 -12.02
C LEU A 69 12.03 36.57 -10.77
N LYS A 70 12.98 37.48 -11.03
CA LYS A 70 13.60 38.35 -10.04
C LYS A 70 12.55 39.18 -9.32
N GLY A 71 12.69 39.26 -8.00
CA GLY A 71 11.89 40.14 -7.16
C GLY A 71 12.26 41.62 -7.30
N THR A 72 11.32 42.46 -6.89
CA THR A 72 11.48 43.76 -6.21
C THR A 72 10.08 44.35 -6.02
N GLY A 73 9.80 44.92 -4.84
CA GLY A 73 8.95 46.10 -4.75
C GLY A 73 7.57 45.93 -4.10
N ASP A 74 7.50 46.37 -2.86
CA ASP A 74 6.33 46.83 -2.10
C ASP A 74 5.35 47.71 -2.93
N SER A 75 4.04 47.46 -2.81
CA SER A 75 3.01 48.45 -3.15
C SER A 75 1.72 48.24 -2.36
N VAL A 76 1.37 49.32 -1.66
CA VAL A 76 0.22 49.58 -0.79
C VAL A 76 -1.11 49.65 -1.54
N ASP A 77 -2.15 49.22 -0.83
CA ASP A 77 -3.60 49.47 -0.95
C ASP A 77 -4.44 49.01 -2.16
N GLU A 78 -5.62 48.52 -1.75
CA GLU A 78 -6.92 48.48 -2.43
C GLU A 78 -6.98 48.33 -3.95
N GLN A 79 -7.38 47.14 -4.39
CA GLN A 79 -8.18 46.97 -5.60
C GLN A 79 -9.34 46.00 -5.38
N ASN A 80 -10.43 46.53 -4.84
CA ASN A 80 -11.78 46.13 -5.22
C ASN A 80 -12.11 46.83 -6.54
N SER A 81 -12.04 46.09 -7.66
CA SER A 81 -12.84 46.41 -8.83
C SER A 81 -12.92 45.18 -9.73
N CYS A 82 -14.03 44.47 -9.63
CA CYS A 82 -14.50 43.63 -10.72
C CYS A 82 -15.94 44.03 -11.05
N ARG A 83 -16.03 45.18 -11.70
CA ARG A 83 -17.16 45.56 -12.55
C ARG A 83 -17.38 44.45 -13.59
N GLY A 84 -18.65 44.13 -13.81
CA GLY A 84 -19.15 42.94 -14.51
C GLY A 84 -18.38 42.51 -15.76
N GLU A 85 -17.76 41.34 -15.63
CA GLU A 85 -17.43 40.40 -16.70
C GLU A 85 -17.49 39.02 -16.03
N ILE A 86 -17.88 37.96 -16.73
CA ILE A 86 -18.14 36.64 -16.15
C ILE A 86 -16.81 36.00 -15.73
N LYS A 87 -16.21 36.51 -14.65
CA LYS A 87 -14.95 36.04 -14.08
C LYS A 87 -15.29 34.81 -13.26
N SER A 88 -14.91 33.65 -13.79
CA SER A 88 -14.90 32.38 -13.06
C SER A 88 -14.32 32.61 -11.67
N ALA A 89 -15.03 32.19 -10.63
CA ALA A 89 -14.67 32.38 -9.23
C ALA A 89 -13.16 32.24 -9.02
N SER A 90 -12.51 33.33 -8.58
CA SER A 90 -11.07 33.37 -8.42
C SER A 90 -10.68 32.97 -7.00
N LEU A 91 -9.53 32.30 -6.85
CA LEU A 91 -8.95 31.96 -5.54
C LEU A 91 -8.68 33.22 -4.67
N LYS A 92 -8.64 34.41 -5.30
CA LYS A 92 -8.53 35.71 -4.64
C LYS A 92 -9.81 36.11 -3.90
N ASP A 93 -10.97 35.66 -4.36
CA ASP A 93 -12.31 35.99 -3.83
C ASP A 93 -12.69 35.15 -2.60
N LEU A 94 -11.81 34.22 -2.21
CA LEU A 94 -12.05 33.36 -1.05
C LEU A 94 -11.89 34.14 0.26
N CYS A 95 -12.84 33.97 1.19
CA CYS A 95 -12.83 34.71 2.45
C CYS A 95 -11.62 34.33 3.32
N LEU A 96 -11.23 35.22 4.24
CA LEU A 96 -10.05 35.00 5.09
C LEU A 96 -10.14 33.70 5.90
N GLU A 97 -11.35 33.32 6.31
CA GLU A 97 -11.60 32.10 7.07
C GLU A 97 -11.38 30.84 6.21
N ASP A 98 -11.85 30.84 4.97
CA ASP A 98 -11.62 29.74 4.04
C ASP A 98 -10.14 29.63 3.65
N LYS A 99 -9.46 30.75 3.42
CA LYS A 99 -8.02 30.78 3.19
C LYS A 99 -7.26 30.15 4.37
N ARG A 100 -7.67 30.44 5.61
CA ARG A 100 -7.12 29.83 6.83
C ARG A 100 -7.40 28.33 6.89
N ARG A 101 -8.62 27.90 6.63
CA ARG A 101 -9.01 26.48 6.60
C ARG A 101 -8.17 25.70 5.58
N ILE A 102 -8.04 26.21 4.36
CA ILE A 102 -7.24 25.57 3.30
C ILE A 102 -5.76 25.54 3.70
N ALA A 103 -5.20 26.63 4.23
CA ALA A 103 -3.81 26.67 4.65
C ALA A 103 -3.51 25.62 5.74
N ASN A 104 -4.43 25.45 6.70
CA ASN A 104 -4.30 24.42 7.72
C ASN A 104 -4.40 23.01 7.12
N LEU A 105 -5.36 22.78 6.21
CA LEU A 105 -5.47 21.49 5.54
C LEU A 105 -4.20 21.14 4.76
N ILE A 106 -3.62 22.10 4.02
CA ILE A 106 -2.36 21.89 3.30
C ILE A 106 -1.23 21.52 4.26
N LYS A 107 -1.12 22.20 5.40
CA LYS A 107 -0.11 21.88 6.43
C LYS A 107 -0.28 20.47 6.99
N GLU A 108 -1.51 20.09 7.31
CA GLU A 108 -1.81 18.76 7.83
C GLU A 108 -1.53 17.67 6.78
N LEU A 109 -1.90 17.90 5.52
CA LEU A 109 -1.61 16.97 4.42
C LEU A 109 -0.10 16.81 4.21
N ALA A 110 0.66 17.91 4.25
CA ALA A 110 2.12 17.85 4.14
C ALA A 110 2.73 17.02 5.30
N ARG A 111 2.33 17.30 6.54
CA ARG A 111 2.80 16.56 7.72
C ARG A 111 2.45 15.07 7.63
N VAL A 112 1.18 14.74 7.37
CA VAL A 112 0.72 13.35 7.26
C VAL A 112 1.40 12.62 6.10
N SER A 113 1.70 13.31 4.99
CA SER A 113 2.41 12.70 3.87
C SER A 113 3.86 12.36 4.20
N GLU A 114 4.56 13.21 4.94
CA GLU A 114 5.94 12.94 5.39
C GLU A 114 5.97 11.77 6.39
N GLU A 115 5.06 11.76 7.37
CA GLU A 115 4.93 10.65 8.32
C GLU A 115 4.68 9.31 7.59
N LYS A 116 3.80 9.33 6.58
CA LYS A 116 3.52 8.17 5.72
C LYS A 116 4.77 7.71 4.98
N GLU A 117 5.46 8.63 4.29
CA GLU A 117 6.67 8.34 3.52
C GLU A 117 7.74 7.65 4.38
N VAL A 118 8.01 8.16 5.58
CA VAL A 118 8.96 7.55 6.53
C VAL A 118 8.60 6.11 6.87
N THR A 119 7.32 5.82 7.11
CA THR A 119 6.90 4.44 7.41
C THR A 119 6.96 3.53 6.19
N GLU A 120 6.65 4.05 5.00
CA GLU A 120 6.72 3.30 3.74
C GLU A 120 8.16 2.96 3.37
N GLU A 121 9.10 3.90 3.54
CA GLU A 121 10.53 3.66 3.35
C GLU A 121 11.05 2.58 4.31
N ARG A 122 10.66 2.63 5.58
CA ARG A 122 11.05 1.62 6.57
C ARG A 122 10.54 0.23 6.17
N LEU A 123 9.28 0.13 5.77
CA LEU A 123 8.69 -1.13 5.33
C LEU A 123 9.38 -1.66 4.08
N LYS A 124 9.67 -0.78 3.11
CA LYS A 124 10.39 -1.15 1.89
C LYS A 124 11.79 -1.67 2.19
N ALA A 125 12.52 -1.00 3.08
CA ALA A 125 13.86 -1.43 3.50
C ALA A 125 13.82 -2.82 4.18
N GLU A 126 12.81 -3.06 5.03
CA GLU A 126 12.57 -4.36 5.65
C GLU A 126 12.27 -5.44 4.61
N GLN A 127 11.38 -5.15 3.65
CA GLN A 127 11.06 -6.06 2.55
C GLN A 127 12.29 -6.41 1.71
N GLU A 128 13.07 -5.40 1.31
CA GLU A 128 14.31 -5.62 0.55
C GLU A 128 15.33 -6.45 1.33
N SER A 129 15.37 -6.31 2.66
CA SER A 129 16.26 -7.12 3.51
C SER A 129 15.86 -8.59 3.51
N PHE A 130 14.56 -8.88 3.59
CA PHE A 130 14.05 -10.25 3.52
C PHE A 130 14.24 -10.85 2.13
N GLU A 131 14.02 -10.07 1.08
CA GLU A 131 14.23 -10.54 -0.29
C GLU A 131 15.69 -10.90 -0.56
N LYS A 132 16.63 -10.07 -0.08
CA LYS A 132 18.07 -10.40 -0.13
C LYS A 132 18.37 -11.69 0.63
N LYS A 133 17.77 -11.88 1.81
CA LYS A 133 18.00 -13.08 2.62
C LYS A 133 17.46 -14.34 1.94
N ILE A 134 16.30 -14.26 1.30
CA ILE A 134 15.72 -15.35 0.53
C ILE A 134 16.66 -15.74 -0.62
N ARG A 135 17.12 -14.77 -1.42
CA ARG A 135 18.05 -15.05 -2.53
C ARG A 135 19.35 -15.71 -2.07
N GLN A 136 19.92 -15.26 -0.95
CA GLN A 136 21.11 -15.88 -0.37
C GLN A 136 20.85 -17.34 0.04
N LEU A 137 19.69 -17.62 0.63
CA LEU A 137 19.33 -18.99 1.02
C LEU A 137 19.07 -19.88 -0.19
N GLU A 138 18.44 -19.35 -1.23
CA GLU A 138 18.23 -20.05 -2.50
C GLU A 138 19.57 -20.40 -3.16
N GLU A 139 20.50 -19.45 -3.24
CA GLU A 139 21.86 -19.68 -3.78
C GLU A 139 22.61 -20.74 -2.97
N GLN A 140 22.55 -20.68 -1.64
CA GLN A 140 23.16 -21.72 -0.79
C GLN A 140 22.53 -23.09 -1.03
N ASN A 141 21.20 -23.18 -1.18
CA ASN A 141 20.52 -24.42 -1.46
C ASN A 141 20.90 -25.00 -2.83
N GLU A 142 21.04 -24.15 -3.86
CA GLU A 142 21.50 -24.58 -5.19
C GLU A 142 22.91 -25.18 -5.14
N LEU A 143 23.83 -24.57 -4.39
CA LEU A 143 25.19 -25.10 -4.22
C LEU A 143 25.15 -26.47 -3.53
N ILE A 144 24.37 -26.61 -2.47
CA ILE A 144 24.20 -27.88 -1.75
C ILE A 144 23.64 -28.96 -2.68
N ILE A 145 22.65 -28.62 -3.52
CA ILE A 145 22.07 -29.57 -4.48
C ILE A 145 23.11 -30.02 -5.49
N LYS A 146 23.86 -29.09 -6.09
CA LYS A 146 24.94 -29.41 -7.05
C LYS A 146 26.00 -30.31 -6.45
N GLU A 147 26.46 -29.99 -5.23
CA GLU A 147 27.44 -30.84 -4.54
C GLU A 147 26.91 -32.25 -4.26
N ARG A 148 25.63 -32.36 -3.86
CA ARG A 148 24.98 -33.66 -3.66
C ARG A 148 24.91 -34.45 -4.96
N GLU A 149 24.54 -33.82 -6.07
CA GLU A 149 24.50 -34.45 -7.39
C GLU A 149 25.90 -34.92 -7.83
N ASP A 150 26.93 -34.08 -7.66
CA ASP A 150 28.32 -34.43 -7.97
C ASP A 150 28.81 -35.63 -7.16
N ILE A 151 28.48 -35.69 -5.87
CA ILE A 151 28.82 -36.83 -5.01
C ILE A 151 28.09 -38.09 -5.48
N LEU A 152 26.79 -37.99 -5.79
CA LEU A 152 26.00 -39.12 -6.29
C LEU A 152 26.56 -39.64 -7.63
N LEU A 153 26.95 -38.75 -8.54
CA LEU A 153 27.58 -39.12 -9.81
C LEU A 153 28.91 -39.84 -9.59
N LYS A 154 29.77 -39.35 -8.68
CA LYS A 154 31.04 -40.00 -8.33
C LYS A 154 30.83 -41.40 -7.74
N ILE A 155 29.86 -41.53 -6.82
CA ILE A 155 29.51 -42.82 -6.22
C ILE A 155 28.99 -43.77 -7.30
N PHE A 156 28.09 -43.31 -8.18
CA PHE A 156 27.56 -44.13 -9.26
C PHE A 156 28.68 -44.62 -10.18
N PHE A 157 29.59 -43.73 -10.58
CA PHE A 157 30.73 -44.07 -11.43
C PHE A 157 31.67 -45.09 -10.77
N PHE A 158 31.98 -44.90 -9.48
CA PHE A 158 32.80 -45.84 -8.73
C PHE A 158 32.18 -47.24 -8.68
N ASN A 159 30.88 -47.34 -8.38
CA ASN A 159 30.17 -48.62 -8.33
C ASN A 159 30.10 -49.32 -9.70
N VAL A 160 29.98 -48.56 -10.80
CA VAL A 160 29.98 -49.14 -12.16
C VAL A 160 31.37 -49.66 -12.55
N GLN A 161 32.44 -49.06 -12.05
CA GLN A 161 33.81 -49.45 -12.38
C GLN A 161 34.33 -50.66 -11.58
N GLU A 162 33.69 -51.02 -10.46
CA GLU A 162 33.99 -52.24 -9.69
C GLU A 162 33.27 -53.51 -10.18
N VAL A 163 32.39 -53.40 -11.19
CA VAL A 163 31.67 -54.53 -11.82
C VAL A 163 32.34 -54.94 -13.13
#